data_AF-A0A1W9RM90-F1
#
_entry.id   AF-A0A1W9RM90-F1
#
_cell.length_a   1.000
_cell.length_b   1.000
_cell.length_c   1.000
_cell.angle_alpha   90.00
_cell.angle_beta   90.00
_cell.angle_gamma   90.00
#
_symmetry.space_group_name_H-M   'P 1'
#
loop_
_entity.id
_entity.type
_entity.pdbx_description
1 polymer ?
#
loop_
_entity_poly.entity_id
_entity_poly.type
_entity_poly.pdbx_seq_one_letter_code
_entity_poly.pdbx_strand_id
1 'polypeptide(L)'
;MEERKHDVVVLTPAIIPNWDPRSVIDIDRGEDEFVNTPQAKLFPSRTIMDGVFVAGTASGPKDIPDSIVEAGAAAMEAAIYIRNHSEGKETAKTGDIEISE
;
A
#
# COMPACT_ATOMS: atom_id res chain seq x y z
N MET A 1 32.27 -28.15 -2.49
CA MET A 1 31.81 -26.86 -3.03
C MET A 1 32.46 -26.71 -4.39
N GLU A 2 31.66 -26.75 -5.45
CA GLU A 2 32.13 -26.68 -6.83
C GLU A 2 32.05 -25.22 -7.29
N GLU A 3 33.19 -24.63 -7.63
CA GLU A 3 33.28 -23.25 -8.10
C GLU A 3 32.99 -23.20 -9.61
N ARG A 4 32.10 -22.32 -10.04
CA ARG A 4 31.76 -22.13 -11.46
C ARG A 4 32.27 -20.79 -11.95
N LYS A 5 32.93 -20.81 -13.12
CA LYS A 5 33.45 -19.61 -13.78
C LYS A 5 32.42 -19.07 -14.77
N HIS A 6 32.17 -17.77 -14.72
CA HIS A 6 31.21 -17.07 -15.59
C HIS A 6 31.85 -15.79 -16.15
N ASP A 7 31.51 -15.43 -17.39
CA ASP A 7 32.01 -14.19 -18.02
C ASP A 7 31.26 -12.95 -17.51
N VAL A 8 29.99 -13.12 -17.14
CA VAL A 8 29.13 -12.07 -16.59
C VAL A 8 28.25 -12.66 -15.49
N VAL A 9 28.03 -11.87 -14.44
CA VAL A 9 27.06 -12.15 -13.38
C VAL A 9 26.06 -11.00 -13.34
N VAL A 10 24.78 -11.32 -13.43
CA VAL A 10 23.69 -10.34 -13.31
C VAL A 10 23.08 -10.45 -11.92
N LEU A 11 23.04 -9.33 -11.20
CA LEU A 11 22.36 -9.23 -9.92
C LEU A 11 20.94 -8.70 -10.14
N THR A 12 19.95 -9.38 -9.56
CA THR A 12 18.55 -8.91 -9.53
C THR A 12 18.28 -8.30 -8.16
N PRO A 13 18.44 -6.98 -7.98
CA PRO A 13 18.25 -6.35 -6.69
C PRO A 13 16.79 -6.39 -6.26
N ALA A 14 16.56 -6.38 -4.95
CA ALA A 14 15.24 -6.23 -4.36
C ALA A 14 14.71 -4.79 -4.53
N ILE A 15 13.39 -4.65 -4.47
CA ILE A 15 12.73 -3.34 -4.40
C ILE A 15 12.80 -2.86 -2.95
N ILE A 16 13.30 -1.64 -2.77
CA ILE A 16 13.33 -0.93 -1.48
C ILE A 16 12.57 0.40 -1.62
N PRO A 17 11.97 0.91 -0.54
CA PRO A 17 11.28 2.18 -0.58
C PRO A 17 12.28 3.32 -0.80
N ASN A 18 12.03 4.14 -1.83
CA ASN A 18 12.92 5.25 -2.23
C ASN A 18 12.50 6.60 -1.63
N TRP A 19 11.20 6.80 -1.38
CA TRP A 19 10.65 8.06 -0.89
C TRP A 19 10.08 7.89 0.52
N ASP A 20 10.34 8.87 1.39
CA ASP A 20 9.78 8.93 2.74
C ASP A 20 8.56 9.85 2.78
N PRO A 21 7.33 9.30 2.89
CA PRO A 21 6.11 10.09 2.92
C PRO A 21 5.97 10.95 4.18
N ARG A 22 6.69 10.60 5.27
CA ARG A 22 6.68 11.35 6.55
C ARG A 22 7.16 12.79 6.41
N SER A 23 7.91 13.08 5.35
CA SER A 23 8.35 14.44 5.02
C SER A 23 7.23 15.37 4.57
N VAL A 24 6.07 14.83 4.20
CA VAL A 24 4.93 15.59 3.64
C VAL A 24 3.66 15.36 4.45
N ILE A 25 3.44 14.13 4.91
CA ILE A 25 2.23 13.71 5.65
C ILE A 25 2.62 12.84 6.84
N ASP A 26 1.93 12.96 7.96
CA ASP A 26 2.21 12.18 9.17
C ASP A 26 1.63 10.76 9.03
N ILE A 27 2.34 9.90 8.29
CA ILE A 27 1.90 8.54 7.98
C ILE A 27 2.92 7.50 8.45
N ASP A 28 2.41 6.42 9.07
CA ASP A 28 3.22 5.31 9.54
C ASP A 28 3.72 4.42 8.39
N ARG A 29 4.92 3.87 8.61
CA ARG A 29 5.53 2.84 7.76
C ARG A 29 5.44 1.49 8.45
N GLY A 30 5.32 0.43 7.66
CA GLY A 30 5.42 -0.95 8.15
C GLY A 30 6.85 -1.31 8.54
N GLU A 31 7.04 -2.51 9.08
CA GLU A 31 8.38 -3.06 9.39
C GLU A 31 9.26 -3.22 8.15
N ASP A 32 8.64 -3.32 6.97
CA ASP A 32 9.29 -3.37 5.67
C ASP A 32 9.64 -1.99 5.10
N GLU A 33 9.42 -0.93 5.88
CA GLU A 33 9.60 0.47 5.49
C GLU A 33 8.69 0.91 4.33
N PHE A 34 7.66 0.15 3.94
CA PHE A 34 6.65 0.65 3.00
C PHE A 34 5.51 1.34 3.75
N VAL A 35 4.58 1.98 3.04
CA VAL A 35 3.40 2.59 3.68
C VAL A 35 2.55 1.49 4.31
N ASN A 36 2.20 1.66 5.59
CA ASN A 36 1.46 0.64 6.33
C ASN A 36 0.00 0.54 5.87
N THR A 37 -0.42 -0.66 5.48
CA THR A 37 -1.80 -1.01 5.06
C THR A 37 -2.38 -2.06 6.02
N PRO A 38 -3.01 -1.64 7.14
CA PRO A 38 -3.34 -2.55 8.25
C PRO A 38 -4.30 -3.68 7.86
N GLN A 39 -5.17 -3.45 6.89
CA GLN A 39 -6.15 -4.44 6.41
C GLN A 39 -5.92 -4.79 4.94
N ALA A 40 -4.67 -4.99 4.52
CA ALA A 40 -4.30 -5.21 3.11
C ALA A 40 -5.11 -6.32 2.39
N LYS A 41 -5.58 -7.35 3.13
CA LYS A 41 -6.40 -8.44 2.58
C LYS A 41 -7.81 -8.01 2.16
N LEU A 42 -8.38 -7.02 2.83
CA LEU A 42 -9.74 -6.52 2.58
C LEU A 42 -9.71 -5.20 1.82
N PHE A 43 -8.80 -4.30 2.21
CA PHE A 43 -8.66 -2.95 1.71
C PHE A 43 -7.19 -2.66 1.40
N PRO A 44 -6.66 -3.15 0.25
CA PRO A 44 -5.24 -3.06 -0.08
C PRO A 44 -4.73 -1.62 -0.21
N SER A 45 -5.60 -0.68 -0.58
CA SER A 45 -5.26 0.72 -0.82
C SER A 45 -5.45 1.64 0.40
N ARG A 46 -6.03 1.14 1.51
CA ARG A 46 -6.32 1.96 2.69
C ARG A 46 -5.12 2.01 3.61
N THR A 47 -4.76 3.24 4.00
CA THR A 47 -3.77 3.49 5.04
C THR A 47 -4.43 3.60 6.40
N ILE A 48 -3.64 3.77 7.46
CA ILE A 48 -4.17 4.06 8.80
C ILE A 48 -4.86 5.43 8.90
N MET A 49 -4.55 6.35 7.98
CA MET A 49 -5.09 7.71 7.98
C MET A 49 -6.28 7.81 7.02
N ASP A 50 -7.45 8.18 7.56
CA ASP A 50 -8.65 8.41 6.77
C ASP A 50 -8.43 9.52 5.73
N GLY A 51 -8.85 9.25 4.49
CA GLY A 51 -8.67 10.16 3.35
C GLY A 51 -7.29 10.06 2.69
N VAL A 52 -6.36 9.27 3.23
CA VAL A 52 -5.07 8.97 2.60
C VAL A 52 -5.05 7.54 2.10
N PHE A 53 -4.76 7.39 0.81
CA PHE A 53 -4.75 6.11 0.10
C PHE A 53 -3.38 5.88 -0.54
N VAL A 54 -3.02 4.61 -0.69
CA VAL A 54 -1.75 4.18 -1.29
C VAL A 54 -2.00 3.25 -2.46
N ALA A 55 -1.09 3.28 -3.44
CA ALA A 55 -1.09 2.37 -4.58
C ALA A 55 0.31 2.17 -5.12
N GLY A 56 0.50 1.06 -5.83
CA GLY A 56 1.75 0.77 -6.50
C GLY A 56 2.85 0.43 -5.49
N THR A 57 4.11 0.57 -5.89
CA THR A 57 5.25 0.16 -5.07
C THR A 57 5.43 0.95 -3.76
N ALA A 58 4.60 1.96 -3.49
CA ALA A 58 4.58 2.67 -2.21
C ALA A 58 4.06 1.81 -1.05
N SER A 59 3.14 0.86 -1.29
CA SER A 59 2.64 -0.08 -0.27
C SER A 59 3.43 -1.40 -0.19
N GLY A 60 4.46 -1.57 -1.03
CA GLY A 60 5.30 -2.78 -1.03
C GLY A 60 5.70 -3.24 -2.42
N PRO A 61 6.69 -4.16 -2.53
CA PRO A 61 7.13 -4.75 -3.80
C PRO A 61 5.97 -5.46 -4.50
N LYS A 62 5.74 -5.12 -5.78
CA LYS A 62 4.68 -5.72 -6.59
C LYS A 62 4.98 -5.59 -8.08
N ASP A 63 4.25 -6.34 -8.89
CA ASP A 63 4.36 -6.26 -10.33
C ASP A 63 3.47 -5.14 -10.92
N ILE A 64 3.55 -4.97 -12.23
CA ILE A 64 2.82 -3.91 -12.94
C ILE A 64 1.29 -4.15 -12.91
N PRO A 65 0.77 -5.34 -13.27
CA PRO A 65 -0.66 -5.62 -13.16
C PRO A 65 -1.23 -5.37 -11.76
N ASP A 66 -0.56 -5.83 -10.71
CA ASP A 66 -1.00 -5.64 -9.33
C ASP A 66 -1.03 -4.15 -8.95
N SER A 67 -0.01 -3.40 -9.39
CA SER A 67 0.04 -1.95 -9.21
C SER A 67 -1.14 -1.24 -9.87
N ILE A 68 -1.54 -1.68 -11.06
CA ILE A 68 -2.67 -1.09 -11.81
C ILE A 68 -3.98 -1.39 -11.09
N VAL A 69 -4.18 -2.63 -10.64
CA VAL A 69 -5.39 -3.04 -9.91
C VAL A 69 -5.51 -2.27 -8.60
N GLU A 70 -4.42 -2.17 -7.83
CA GLU A 70 -4.39 -1.42 -6.57
C GLU A 70 -4.63 0.08 -6.78
N ALA A 71 -4.09 0.67 -7.85
CA ALA A 71 -4.37 2.06 -8.21
C ALA A 71 -5.86 2.30 -8.52
N GLY A 72 -6.50 1.35 -9.20
CA GLY A 72 -7.95 1.39 -9.42
C GLY A 72 -8.75 1.35 -8.11
N ALA A 73 -8.35 0.47 -7.18
CA ALA A 73 -8.95 0.39 -5.85
C ALA A 73 -8.76 1.70 -5.05
N ALA A 74 -7.56 2.27 -5.04
CA ALA A 74 -7.27 3.54 -4.39
C ALA A 74 -8.11 4.70 -4.96
N ALA A 75 -8.25 4.77 -6.30
CA ALA A 75 -9.07 5.80 -6.94
C ALA A 75 -10.56 5.67 -6.57
N MET A 76 -11.09 4.45 -6.52
CA MET A 76 -12.48 4.21 -6.11
C MET A 76 -12.72 4.58 -4.65
N GLU A 77 -11.82 4.18 -3.74
CA GLU A 77 -11.90 4.51 -2.31
C GLU A 77 -11.83 6.04 -2.09
N ALA A 78 -10.94 6.73 -2.78
CA ALA A 78 -10.87 8.19 -2.75
C ALA A 78 -12.16 8.85 -3.25
N ALA A 79 -12.75 8.33 -4.35
CA ALA A 79 -14.02 8.84 -4.86
C ALA A 79 -15.18 8.63 -3.88
N ILE A 80 -15.24 7.46 -3.21
CA ILE A 80 -16.23 7.17 -2.17
C ILE A 80 -16.04 8.13 -0.99
N TYR A 81 -14.80 8.33 -0.54
CA TYR A 81 -14.45 9.25 0.53
C TYR A 81 -14.93 10.68 0.22
N ILE A 82 -14.60 11.20 -0.96
CA ILE A 82 -15.02 12.54 -1.40
C ILE A 82 -16.56 12.64 -1.42
N ARG A 83 -17.25 11.65 -1.99
CA ARG A 83 -18.72 11.65 -2.07
C ARG A 83 -19.35 11.71 -0.68
N ASN A 84 -18.89 10.87 0.25
CA ASN A 84 -19.45 10.82 1.61
C ASN A 84 -19.22 12.13 2.37
N HIS A 85 -18.05 12.75 2.19
CA HIS A 85 -17.73 14.03 2.83
C HIS A 85 -18.44 15.22 2.17
N SER A 86 -18.76 15.15 0.87
CA SER A 86 -19.55 16.18 0.18
C SER A 86 -21.03 16.19 0.59
N GLU A 87 -21.57 15.04 1.02
CA GLU A 87 -22.96 14.89 1.43
C GLU A 87 -23.18 15.07 2.95
N GLY A 88 -22.14 15.41 3.73
CA GLY A 88 -22.26 15.58 5.18
C GLY A 88 -22.58 14.29 5.95
N LYS A 89 -22.40 13.12 5.32
CA LYS A 89 -22.59 11.83 5.97
C LYS A 89 -21.30 11.44 6.68
N GLU A 90 -21.29 11.60 8.00
CA GLU A 90 -20.24 11.11 8.90
C GLU A 90 -20.05 9.60 8.62
N THR A 91 -18.86 9.21 8.18
CA THR A 91 -18.56 7.84 7.79
C THR A 91 -18.68 6.93 9.02
N ALA A 92 -19.72 6.09 9.04
CA ALA A 92 -19.87 5.06 10.05
C ALA A 92 -18.60 4.22 10.12
N LYS A 93 -17.94 4.23 11.28
CA LYS A 93 -16.81 3.35 11.59
C LYS A 93 -17.23 1.91 11.25
N THR A 94 -16.68 1.35 10.19
CA THR A 94 -16.76 -0.10 9.94
C THR A 94 -15.91 -0.75 11.02
N GLY A 95 -16.56 -1.09 12.12
CA GLY A 95 -15.95 -1.77 13.25
C GLY A 95 -15.32 -3.09 12.82
N ASP A 96 -14.12 -3.32 13.34
CA ASP A 96 -13.63 -4.59 13.86
C ASP A 96 -14.36 -5.82 13.29
N ILE A 97 -13.90 -6.29 12.14
CA ILE A 97 -14.15 -7.67 11.73
C ILE A 97 -13.22 -8.52 12.60
N GLU A 98 -13.69 -8.88 13.80
CA GLU A 98 -13.11 -9.95 14.60
C GLU A 98 -13.23 -11.25 13.79
N ILE A 99 -12.10 -11.73 13.29
CA ILE A 99 -12.00 -13.06 12.70
C ILE A 99 -11.82 -14.02 13.90
N SER A 100 -12.92 -14.62 14.34
CA SER A 100 -12.88 -15.75 15.26
C SER A 100 -12.17 -16.93 14.61
N GLU A 101 -11.22 -17.54 15.34
CA GLU A 101 -10.42 -18.72 14.96
C GLU A 101 -11.22 -19.90 14.40
#